data_AF-A0A6J1MU14-F1
#
_entry.id   AF-A0A6J1MU14-F1
#
_cell.length_a   1.000
_cell.length_b   1.000
_cell.length_c   1.000
_cell.angle_alpha   90.00
_cell.angle_beta   90.00
_cell.angle_gamma   90.00
#
_symmetry.space_group_name_H-M   'P 1'
#
loop_
_entity.id
_entity.type
_entity.pdbx_description
1 polymer ?
#
loop_
_entity_poly.entity_id
_entity_poly.type
_entity_poly.pdbx_seq_one_letter_code
_entity_poly.pdbx_strand_id
1 'polypeptide(L)'
;MGFYVPKYVNFIKRIFNEWHSEIVKMTISLVKAFMTHAPAGWNIALEIDVLFPLPDAKFTNTYFRRKLHHKQKREFWERLQNAIDYHNLNGRACIMRSICEARNYLAPPGKSLVHDLLRAIFTAPIHEEEFTEEVADMYSEILDPDVCDQVIDCPFSLLHFVLTLDKMKY
;
A
#
# COMPACT_ATOMS: atom_id res chain seq x y z
N MET A 1 33.73 -35.98 -50.10
CA MET A 1 34.03 -35.94 -48.65
C MET A 1 33.02 -35.05 -47.97
N GLY A 2 32.04 -35.65 -47.27
CA GLY A 2 31.16 -34.92 -46.36
C GLY A 2 31.77 -34.91 -44.96
N PHE A 3 31.67 -33.79 -44.25
CA PHE A 3 31.97 -33.73 -42.82
C PHE A 3 30.73 -33.27 -42.05
N TYR A 4 30.34 -34.19 -41.18
CA TYR A 4 29.30 -34.21 -40.17
C TYR A 4 29.73 -33.33 -38.98
N VAL A 5 28.87 -32.43 -38.48
CA VAL A 5 29.03 -31.85 -37.12
C VAL A 5 27.66 -31.69 -36.44
N PRO A 6 27.14 -32.72 -35.74
CA PRO A 6 25.85 -32.67 -35.06
C PRO A 6 26.04 -32.68 -33.54
N LYS A 7 26.30 -31.52 -32.91
CA LYS A 7 26.23 -31.40 -31.43
C LYS A 7 25.68 -30.08 -30.88
N TYR A 8 25.59 -29.00 -31.67
CA TYR A 8 25.15 -27.69 -31.15
C TYR A 8 23.65 -27.39 -31.32
N VAL A 9 22.98 -28.04 -32.26
CA VAL A 9 21.56 -27.78 -32.56
C VAL A 9 20.63 -28.19 -31.42
N ASN A 10 20.98 -29.25 -30.68
CA ASN A 10 20.15 -29.76 -29.58
C ASN A 10 20.31 -28.97 -28.28
N PHE A 11 21.46 -28.31 -28.05
CA PHE A 11 21.66 -27.48 -26.86
C PHE A 11 20.89 -26.16 -26.95
N ILE A 12 20.91 -25.52 -28.13
CA ILE A 12 20.15 -24.29 -28.40
C ILE A 12 18.64 -24.57 -28.37
N LYS A 13 18.18 -25.69 -28.93
CA LYS A 13 16.76 -26.10 -28.82
C LYS A 13 16.31 -26.37 -27.39
N ARG A 14 17.22 -26.82 -26.50
CA ARG A 14 16.88 -27.07 -25.09
C ARG A 14 16.73 -25.77 -24.29
N ILE A 15 17.58 -24.77 -24.56
CA ILE A 15 17.47 -23.43 -23.94
C ILE A 15 16.23 -22.69 -24.46
N PHE A 16 15.92 -22.82 -25.75
CA PHE A 16 14.78 -22.12 -26.38
C PHE A 16 13.42 -22.69 -25.93
N ASN A 17 13.31 -24.01 -25.73
CA ASN A 17 12.05 -24.64 -25.32
C ASN A 17 11.69 -24.46 -23.84
N GLU A 18 12.62 -24.00 -23.00
CA GLU A 18 12.38 -23.74 -21.56
C GLU A 18 11.94 -22.28 -21.29
N TRP A 19 11.92 -21.44 -22.33
CA TRP A 19 11.66 -20.00 -22.26
C TRP A 19 10.20 -19.57 -22.53
N HIS A 20 9.31 -20.50 -22.87
CA HIS A 20 7.88 -20.22 -23.06
C HIS A 20 7.08 -20.22 -21.75
N SER A 21 7.49 -19.39 -20.80
CA SER A 21 6.63 -18.95 -19.70
C SER A 21 6.62 -17.43 -19.74
N GLU A 22 5.48 -16.86 -20.12
CA GLU A 22 5.19 -15.44 -20.27
C GLU A 22 5.68 -14.61 -19.06
N ILE A 23 6.91 -14.12 -19.12
CA ILE A 23 7.47 -13.15 -18.16
C ILE A 23 8.00 -11.99 -18.99
N VAL A 24 7.28 -10.87 -18.97
CA VAL A 24 7.76 -9.60 -19.52
C VAL A 24 8.87 -9.10 -18.59
N LYS A 25 10.12 -9.08 -19.08
CA LYS A 25 11.31 -8.67 -18.35
C LYS A 25 11.67 -7.24 -18.73
N MET A 26 11.60 -6.29 -17.78
CA MET A 26 12.20 -4.96 -17.97
C MET A 26 13.62 -4.98 -17.42
N THR A 27 14.62 -4.73 -18.26
CA THR A 27 16.01 -4.60 -17.86
C THR A 27 16.39 -3.12 -17.81
N ILE A 28 17.07 -2.70 -16.73
CA ILE A 28 17.73 -1.40 -16.66
C ILE A 28 19.24 -1.64 -16.79
N SER A 29 19.86 -1.05 -17.82
CA SER A 29 21.31 -1.11 -18.01
C SER A 29 21.94 0.13 -17.36
N LEU A 30 22.73 -0.08 -16.31
CA LEU A 30 23.37 0.99 -15.53
C LEU A 30 24.89 1.01 -15.74
N VAL A 31 25.39 0.83 -16.97
CA VAL A 31 26.84 0.97 -17.21
C VAL A 31 27.14 1.50 -18.61
N LYS A 32 27.70 2.72 -18.69
CA LYS A 32 28.54 3.13 -19.84
C LYS A 32 29.75 2.19 -19.84
N ALA A 33 29.93 1.41 -20.90
CA ALA A 33 30.96 0.38 -21.02
C ALA A 33 32.29 0.75 -20.33
N PHE A 34 32.70 -0.03 -19.32
CA PHE A 34 34.03 0.10 -18.72
C PHE A 34 35.05 -0.60 -19.64
N MET A 35 35.86 0.20 -20.34
CA MET A 35 36.95 -0.33 -21.18
C MET A 35 38.14 -0.72 -20.29
N THR A 36 38.26 -1.99 -19.93
CA THR A 36 39.50 -2.53 -19.37
C THR A 36 40.48 -2.83 -20.52
N HIS A 37 41.78 -2.59 -20.35
CA HIS A 37 42.78 -2.84 -21.39
C HIS A 37 42.69 -4.28 -21.94
N ALA A 38 42.20 -4.42 -23.17
CA ALA A 38 42.14 -5.68 -23.91
C ALA A 38 43.36 -5.78 -24.86
N PRO A 39 43.84 -6.99 -25.19
CA PRO A 39 44.98 -7.17 -26.11
C PRO A 39 44.65 -6.64 -27.52
N ALA A 40 45.70 -6.25 -28.26
CA ALA A 40 45.57 -5.56 -29.54
C ALA A 40 44.62 -6.28 -30.52
N GLY A 41 43.60 -5.55 -30.97
CA GLY A 41 42.63 -6.01 -31.97
C GLY A 41 41.23 -6.36 -31.44
N TRP A 42 41.00 -6.38 -30.12
CA TRP A 42 39.69 -6.71 -29.54
C TRP A 42 39.26 -5.68 -28.50
N ASN A 43 38.03 -5.17 -28.61
CA ASN A 43 37.38 -4.40 -27.56
C ASN A 43 36.37 -5.31 -26.85
N ILE A 44 36.42 -5.36 -25.53
CA ILE A 44 35.45 -6.11 -24.72
C ILE A 44 34.54 -5.10 -24.02
N ALA A 45 33.23 -5.24 -24.21
CA ALA A 45 32.21 -4.50 -23.48
C ALA A 45 31.53 -5.46 -22.50
N LEU A 46 31.51 -5.10 -21.22
CA LEU A 46 30.80 -5.85 -20.18
C LEU A 46 29.59 -5.02 -19.74
N GLU A 47 28.41 -5.61 -19.89
CA GLU A 47 27.13 -5.06 -19.42
C GLU A 47 26.66 -5.87 -18.22
N ILE A 48 26.23 -5.18 -17.16
CA ILE A 48 25.62 -5.81 -15.98
C ILE A 48 24.13 -5.51 -16.04
N ASP A 49 23.35 -6.48 -16.49
CA ASP A 49 21.90 -6.40 -16.46
C ASP A 49 21.39 -6.79 -15.08
N VAL A 50 20.76 -5.85 -14.38
CA VAL A 50 20.02 -6.17 -13.15
C VAL A 50 18.64 -6.65 -13.53
N LEU A 51 18.41 -7.96 -13.38
CA LEU A 51 17.10 -8.57 -13.59
C LEU A 51 16.24 -8.40 -12.33
N PHE A 52 15.33 -7.42 -12.33
CA PHE A 52 14.30 -7.32 -11.31
C PHE A 52 13.09 -8.17 -11.73
N PRO A 53 12.71 -9.22 -10.96
CA PRO A 53 11.48 -9.93 -11.26
C PRO A 53 10.28 -9.00 -11.04
N LEU A 54 9.42 -8.86 -12.04
CA LEU A 54 8.18 -8.11 -11.87
C LEU A 54 7.29 -8.81 -10.84
N PRO A 55 6.63 -8.05 -9.96
CA PRO A 55 5.66 -8.62 -9.04
C PRO A 55 4.50 -9.27 -9.80
N ASP A 56 3.99 -10.37 -9.26
CA ASP A 56 2.84 -11.07 -9.82
C ASP A 56 1.60 -10.15 -9.94
N ALA A 57 0.75 -10.40 -10.92
CA ALA A 57 -0.47 -9.63 -11.16
C ALA A 57 -1.44 -9.67 -9.96
N LYS A 58 -1.44 -10.75 -9.17
CA LYS A 58 -2.22 -10.82 -7.93
C LYS A 58 -1.70 -9.86 -6.87
N PHE A 59 -0.37 -9.75 -6.76
CA PHE A 59 0.29 -8.84 -5.82
C PHE A 59 -0.04 -7.39 -6.18
N THR A 60 0.17 -7.01 -7.45
CA THR A 60 -0.08 -5.63 -7.91
C THR A 60 -1.53 -5.22 -7.70
N ASN A 61 -2.49 -6.05 -8.09
CA ASN A 61 -3.91 -5.76 -7.88
C ASN A 61 -4.28 -5.61 -6.41
N THR A 62 -3.72 -6.44 -5.53
CA THR A 62 -3.99 -6.36 -4.09
C THR A 62 -3.39 -5.08 -3.51
N TYR A 63 -2.16 -4.75 -3.90
CA TYR A 63 -1.49 -3.50 -3.53
C TYR A 63 -2.30 -2.28 -3.97
N PHE A 64 -2.67 -2.19 -5.25
CA PHE A 64 -3.49 -1.08 -5.75
C PHE A 64 -4.85 -0.94 -5.05
N ARG A 65 -5.49 -2.06 -4.69
CA ARG A 65 -6.73 -2.03 -3.91
C ARG A 65 -6.51 -1.46 -2.51
N ARG A 66 -5.48 -1.91 -1.79
CA ARG A 66 -5.15 -1.37 -0.46
C ARG A 66 -4.84 0.12 -0.53
N LYS A 67 -3.99 0.53 -1.48
CA LYS A 67 -3.70 1.94 -1.77
C LYS A 67 -4.96 2.77 -1.94
N LEU A 68 -5.88 2.28 -2.77
CA LEU A 68 -7.15 2.95 -3.03
C LEU A 68 -8.00 3.06 -1.76
N HIS A 69 -8.06 1.99 -0.95
CA HIS A 69 -8.79 2.01 0.32
C HIS A 69 -8.18 3.01 1.32
N HIS A 70 -6.86 3.10 1.44
CA HIS A 70 -6.20 4.09 2.29
C HIS A 70 -6.50 5.51 1.85
N LYS A 71 -6.43 5.79 0.54
CA LYS A 71 -6.78 7.10 -0.03
C LYS A 71 -8.24 7.47 0.22
N GLN A 72 -9.18 6.56 -0.06
CA GLN A 72 -10.61 6.78 0.20
C GLN A 72 -10.90 7.07 1.66
N LYS A 73 -10.21 6.37 2.56
CA LYS A 73 -10.33 6.59 4.00
C LYS A 73 -9.83 7.96 4.42
N ARG A 74 -8.67 8.40 3.92
CA ARG A 74 -8.14 9.76 4.15
C ARG A 74 -9.09 10.82 3.62
N GLU A 75 -9.56 10.69 2.38
CA GLU A 75 -10.50 11.62 1.78
C GLU A 75 -11.82 11.70 2.56
N PHE A 76 -12.29 10.58 3.10
CA PHE A 76 -13.47 10.56 3.95
C PHE A 76 -13.24 11.35 5.25
N TRP A 77 -12.12 11.14 5.93
CA TRP A 77 -11.76 11.88 7.15
C TRP A 77 -11.63 13.38 6.88
N GLU A 78 -11.00 13.77 5.77
CA GLU A 78 -10.88 15.17 5.35
C GLU A 78 -12.25 15.82 5.11
N ARG A 79 -13.15 15.14 4.40
CA ARG A 79 -14.50 15.66 4.15
C ARG A 79 -15.30 15.78 5.44
N LEU A 80 -15.17 14.81 6.34
CA LEU A 80 -15.85 14.84 7.63
C LEU A 80 -15.29 15.95 8.53
N GLN A 81 -13.98 16.13 8.55
CA GLN A 81 -13.34 17.26 9.22
C GLN A 81 -13.91 18.58 8.70
N ASN A 82 -13.90 18.79 7.38
CA ASN A 82 -14.40 20.03 6.77
C ASN A 82 -15.88 20.28 7.08
N ALA A 83 -16.70 19.22 7.13
CA ALA A 83 -18.11 19.33 7.51
C ALA A 83 -18.28 19.76 8.97
N ILE A 84 -17.42 19.29 9.89
CA ILE A 84 -17.44 19.68 11.30
C ILE A 84 -16.89 21.10 11.49
N ASP A 85 -15.84 21.45 10.75
CA ASP A 85 -15.26 22.79 10.75
C ASP A 85 -16.30 23.84 10.30
N TYR A 86 -17.15 23.50 9.33
CA TYR A 86 -18.27 24.35 8.90
C TYR A 86 -19.27 24.68 10.03
N HIS A 87 -19.35 23.83 11.06
CA HIS A 87 -20.18 24.06 12.25
C HIS A 87 -19.44 24.79 13.38
N ASN A 88 -18.29 25.44 13.10
CA ASN A 88 -17.46 26.16 14.06
C ASN A 88 -16.92 25.27 15.20
N LEU A 89 -16.63 24.01 14.89
CA LEU A 89 -16.02 23.06 15.81
C LEU A 89 -14.63 22.67 15.29
N ASN A 90 -13.76 22.16 16.18
CA ASN A 90 -12.47 21.65 15.78
C ASN A 90 -12.65 20.25 15.13
N GLY A 91 -12.85 20.22 13.81
CA GLY A 91 -13.08 19.01 13.04
C GLY A 91 -11.94 18.02 13.19
N ARG A 92 -10.70 18.51 13.18
CA ARG A 92 -9.49 17.68 13.36
C ARG A 92 -9.51 16.94 14.69
N ALA A 93 -9.81 17.65 15.79
CA ALA A 93 -9.95 17.02 17.11
C ALA A 93 -11.12 16.02 17.12
N CYS A 94 -12.24 16.32 16.47
CA CYS A 94 -13.37 15.38 16.40
C CYS A 94 -13.08 14.11 15.59
N ILE A 95 -12.27 14.18 14.52
CA ILE A 95 -11.78 12.99 13.82
C ILE A 95 -10.88 12.16 14.73
N MET A 96 -9.90 12.80 15.39
CA MET A 96 -9.00 12.12 16.33
C MET A 96 -9.77 11.42 17.45
N ARG A 97 -10.75 12.11 18.05
CA ARG A 97 -11.64 11.55 19.06
C ARG A 97 -12.38 10.31 18.52
N SER A 98 -12.89 10.38 17.29
CA SER A 98 -13.62 9.27 16.67
C SER A 98 -12.73 8.04 16.41
N ILE A 99 -11.47 8.25 16.00
CA ILE A 99 -10.47 7.20 15.79
C ILE A 99 -10.14 6.50 17.12
N CYS A 100 -9.87 7.28 18.16
CA CYS A 100 -9.58 6.75 19.50
C CYS A 100 -10.79 6.03 20.11
N GLU A 101 -11.99 6.57 19.93
CA GLU A 101 -13.22 5.92 20.39
C GLU A 101 -13.48 4.60 19.64
N ALA A 102 -13.19 4.54 18.35
CA ALA A 102 -13.38 3.33 17.54
C ALA A 102 -12.52 2.14 18.04
N ARG A 103 -11.34 2.43 18.59
CA ARG A 103 -10.43 1.43 19.15
C ARG A 103 -11.02 0.74 20.38
N ASN A 104 -11.74 1.49 21.22
CA ASN A 104 -12.12 1.04 22.56
C ASN A 104 -13.62 0.72 22.70
N TYR A 105 -14.50 1.42 21.98
CA TYR A 105 -15.96 1.34 22.22
C TYR A 105 -16.72 0.45 21.23
N LEU A 106 -16.06 -0.09 20.19
CA LEU A 106 -16.71 -0.94 19.20
C LEU A 106 -16.76 -2.41 19.64
N ALA A 107 -17.95 -3.01 19.52
CA ALA A 107 -18.16 -4.45 19.73
C ALA A 107 -17.24 -5.29 18.81
N PRO A 108 -16.89 -6.52 19.21
CA PRO A 108 -16.13 -7.44 18.37
C PRO A 108 -16.75 -7.61 16.97
N PRO A 109 -15.92 -7.87 15.95
CA PRO A 109 -16.39 -7.97 14.57
C PRO A 109 -17.49 -9.03 14.42
N GLY A 110 -18.49 -8.73 13.58
CA GLY A 110 -19.62 -9.64 13.29
C GLY A 110 -20.74 -9.62 14.33
N LYS A 111 -20.71 -8.72 15.32
CA LYS A 111 -21.81 -8.55 16.29
C LYS A 111 -22.87 -7.56 15.82
N SER A 112 -22.48 -6.52 15.09
CA SER A 112 -23.40 -5.53 14.51
C SER A 112 -22.78 -4.91 13.27
N LEU A 113 -23.58 -4.78 12.21
CA LEU A 113 -23.16 -4.18 10.95
C LEU A 113 -22.72 -2.73 11.13
N VAL A 114 -23.40 -1.97 12.00
CA VAL A 114 -23.05 -0.56 12.28
C VAL A 114 -21.70 -0.48 12.99
N HIS A 115 -21.45 -1.36 13.95
CA HIS A 115 -20.14 -1.45 14.60
C HIS A 115 -19.03 -1.81 13.61
N ASP A 116 -19.28 -2.76 12.71
CA ASP A 116 -18.30 -3.18 11.70
C ASP A 116 -18.02 -2.07 10.68
N LEU A 117 -19.04 -1.31 10.29
CA LEU A 117 -18.89 -0.14 9.43
C LEU A 117 -18.06 0.97 10.09
N LEU A 118 -18.40 1.33 11.34
CA LEU A 118 -17.64 2.31 12.10
C LEU A 118 -16.18 1.86 12.30
N ARG A 119 -15.96 0.56 12.52
CA ARG A 119 -14.62 -0.04 12.60
C ARG A 119 -13.87 0.15 11.29
N ALA A 120 -14.49 -0.17 10.15
CA ALA A 120 -13.86 -0.01 8.84
C ALA A 120 -13.49 1.45 8.54
N ILE A 121 -14.32 2.40 8.95
CA ILE A 121 -14.11 3.84 8.70
C ILE A 121 -13.03 4.42 9.62
N PHE A 122 -13.10 4.17 10.94
CA PHE A 122 -12.29 4.91 11.92
C PHE A 122 -11.07 4.15 12.46
N THR A 123 -10.93 2.84 12.20
CA THR A 123 -9.72 2.10 12.64
C THR A 123 -8.51 2.46 11.80
N ALA A 124 -7.46 3.04 12.38
CA ALA A 124 -6.21 3.35 11.67
C ALA A 124 -5.24 2.14 11.67
N PRO A 125 -4.88 1.56 10.50
CA PRO A 125 -3.89 0.48 10.44
C PRO A 125 -2.45 1.04 10.49
N ILE A 126 -2.01 1.48 11.68
CA ILE A 126 -0.69 2.13 11.89
C ILE A 126 0.50 1.21 11.55
N HIS A 127 0.30 -0.10 11.57
CA HIS A 127 1.32 -1.09 11.22
C HIS A 127 1.55 -1.22 9.71
N GLU A 128 0.72 -0.59 8.87
CA GLU A 128 0.88 -0.57 7.42
C GLU A 128 1.63 0.70 7.01
N GLU A 129 2.87 0.55 6.50
CA GLU A 129 3.70 1.68 6.07
C GLU A 129 3.01 2.51 4.98
N GLU A 130 2.38 1.85 4.01
CA GLU A 130 1.62 2.50 2.93
C GLU A 130 0.48 3.38 3.47
N PHE A 131 -0.21 2.94 4.52
CA PHE A 131 -1.24 3.74 5.15
C PHE A 131 -0.63 4.94 5.87
N THR A 132 0.45 4.72 6.62
CA THR A 132 1.15 5.76 7.36
C THR A 132 1.65 6.86 6.43
N GLU A 133 2.26 6.52 5.30
CA GLU A 133 2.68 7.47 4.27
C GLU A 133 1.50 8.29 3.72
N GLU A 134 0.35 7.66 3.48
CA GLU A 134 -0.83 8.37 2.95
C GLU A 134 -1.40 9.37 3.97
N VAL A 135 -1.35 9.10 5.28
CA VAL A 135 -1.98 9.94 6.32
C VAL A 135 -1.04 10.86 7.10
N ALA A 136 0.28 10.63 7.03
CA ALA A 136 1.28 11.34 7.84
C ALA A 136 1.21 12.87 7.70
N ASP A 137 0.92 13.37 6.49
CA ASP A 137 0.85 14.82 6.24
C ASP A 137 -0.30 15.52 6.99
N MET A 138 -1.38 14.80 7.30
CA MET A 138 -2.60 15.37 7.89
C MET A 138 -2.79 15.00 9.37
N TYR A 139 -2.47 13.76 9.70
CA TYR A 139 -2.75 13.13 11.00
C TYR A 139 -1.51 12.43 11.57
N SER A 140 -0.38 13.13 11.61
CA SER A 140 0.88 12.59 12.15
C SER A 140 0.77 12.17 13.62
N GLU A 141 -0.14 12.75 14.40
CA GLU A 141 -0.32 12.43 15.81
C GLU A 141 -0.85 11.01 16.04
N ILE A 142 -1.51 10.40 15.05
CA ILE A 142 -1.98 9.02 15.15
C ILE A 142 -0.81 8.04 15.29
N LEU A 143 0.39 8.44 14.87
CA LEU A 143 1.60 7.62 14.98
C LEU A 143 2.11 7.53 16.42
N ASP A 144 1.71 8.48 17.28
CA ASP A 144 2.00 8.41 18.71
C ASP A 144 1.02 7.43 19.39
N PRO A 145 1.50 6.34 20.00
CA PRO A 145 0.63 5.36 20.67
C PRO A 145 -0.21 5.96 21.80
N ASP A 146 0.25 7.06 22.43
CA ASP A 146 -0.35 7.65 23.63
C ASP A 146 -1.32 8.81 23.29
N VAL A 147 -1.48 9.15 22.00
CA VAL A 147 -2.36 10.25 21.56
C VAL A 147 -3.80 10.10 22.03
N CYS A 148 -4.27 8.85 22.16
CA CYS A 148 -5.64 8.56 22.58
C CYS A 148 -5.86 8.68 24.10
N ASP A 149 -4.79 8.77 24.88
CA ASP A 149 -4.87 8.99 26.33
C ASP A 149 -4.89 10.50 26.67
N GLN A 150 -4.62 11.35 25.69
CA GLN A 150 -4.66 12.80 25.83
C GLN A 150 -6.09 13.35 25.74
N VAL A 151 -6.30 14.53 26.33
CA VAL A 151 -7.58 15.23 26.25
C VAL A 151 -7.74 15.83 24.85
N ILE A 152 -8.66 15.26 24.07
CA ILE A 152 -8.99 15.73 22.72
C ILE A 152 -10.20 16.67 22.80
N ASP A 153 -10.01 17.91 22.38
CA ASP A 153 -11.03 18.97 22.43
C ASP A 153 -12.08 18.84 21.31
N CYS A 154 -13.06 17.97 21.51
CA CYS A 154 -14.26 17.87 20.68
C CYS A 154 -15.50 17.70 21.57
N PRO A 155 -16.58 18.49 21.42
CA PRO A 155 -17.69 18.49 22.37
C PRO A 155 -18.65 17.31 22.23
N PHE A 156 -18.54 16.50 21.17
CA PHE A 156 -19.45 15.39 20.90
C PHE A 156 -18.70 14.14 20.42
N SER A 157 -19.34 12.99 20.55
CA SER A 157 -18.86 11.70 20.03
C SER A 157 -19.71 11.32 18.81
N LEU A 158 -19.08 11.30 17.63
CA LEU A 158 -19.72 10.84 16.40
C LEU A 158 -20.17 9.38 16.51
N LEU A 159 -19.31 8.52 17.09
CA LEU A 159 -19.61 7.10 17.25
C LEU A 159 -20.81 6.89 18.17
N HIS A 160 -20.83 7.54 19.34
CA HIS A 160 -21.93 7.40 20.28
C HIS A 160 -23.25 7.88 19.68
N PHE A 161 -23.23 8.96 18.90
CA PHE A 161 -24.40 9.46 18.20
C PHE A 161 -24.96 8.42 17.21
N VAL A 162 -24.12 7.88 16.32
CA VAL A 162 -24.53 6.86 15.34
C VAL A 162 -25.02 5.58 16.01
N LEU A 163 -24.34 5.11 17.05
CA LEU A 163 -24.71 3.90 17.79
C LEU A 163 -26.02 4.07 18.57
N THR A 164 -26.30 5.28 19.07
CA THR A 164 -27.58 5.58 19.74
C THR A 164 -28.74 5.56 18.75
N LEU A 165 -28.53 6.09 17.54
CA LEU A 165 -29.54 6.05 16.47
C LEU A 165 -29.88 4.62 16.04
N ASP A 166 -28.89 3.72 15.99
CA ASP A 166 -29.12 2.30 15.68
C ASP A 166 -30.05 1.63 16.73
N LYS A 167 -29.84 1.96 18.01
CA LYS A 167 -30.66 1.42 19.11
C LYS A 167 -32.10 1.94 19.11
N MET A 168 -32.35 3.16 18.63
CA MET A 168 -33.71 3.73 18.58
C MET A 168 -34.58 3.17 17.45
N LYS A 169 -34.01 2.32 16.58
CA LYS A 169 -34.75 1.70 15.46
C LYS A 169 -35.45 0.40 15.86
N TYR A 170 -35.30 -0.04 17.11
CA TYR A 170 -35.95 -1.18 17.75
C TYR A 170 -36.70 -0.72 18.99
#